data_AF-A0ABD5S7W0-F1
#
_entry.id   AF-A0ABD5S7W0-F1
#
_cell.length_a   1.000
_cell.length_b   1.000
_cell.length_c   1.000
_cell.angle_alpha   90.00
_cell.angle_beta   90.00
_cell.angle_gamma   90.00
#
_symmetry.space_group_name_H-M   'P 1'
#
loop_
_entity.id
_entity.type
_entity.pdbx_description
1 polymer ?
#
loop_
_entity_poly.entity_id
_entity_poly.type
_entity_poly.pdbx_seq_one_letter_code
_entity_poly.pdbx_strand_id
1 'polypeptide(L)'
;MGNRTRRLLGSVEQVFFGGMELAVLSSPAFAALLVLQERYPDAIPIAGLLAIATGSVAIAALRTKTVDTGMWPRRSELTSIPLRVGYFSVLFLAATLGVAAVAIELGTLWVALAGGVVQPLGLAAFPRVYRAVYGDPLRKPAARM
;
A
#
# COMPACT_ATOMS: atom_id res chain seq x y z
N MET A 1 13.45 -4.28 -30.92
CA MET A 1 12.81 -4.60 -29.63
C MET A 1 11.29 -4.48 -29.77
N GLY A 2 10.56 -5.58 -29.63
CA GLY A 2 9.12 -5.66 -29.92
C GLY A 2 8.23 -4.86 -28.95
N ASN A 3 7.06 -4.42 -29.43
CA ASN A 3 6.12 -3.59 -28.67
C ASN A 3 5.65 -4.27 -27.36
N ARG A 4 5.58 -5.62 -27.35
CA ARG A 4 5.23 -6.43 -26.17
C ARG A 4 6.28 -6.31 -25.06
N THR A 5 7.58 -6.36 -25.40
CA THR A 5 8.67 -6.26 -24.42
C THR A 5 8.70 -4.90 -23.73
N ARG A 6 8.47 -3.80 -24.48
CA ARG A 6 8.40 -2.45 -23.89
C ARG A 6 7.25 -2.30 -22.90
N ARG A 7 6.08 -2.87 -23.22
CA ARG A 7 4.92 -2.85 -22.30
C ARG A 7 5.21 -3.61 -21.02
N LEU A 8 5.81 -4.80 -21.12
CA LEU A 8 6.18 -5.60 -19.95
C LEU A 8 7.19 -4.87 -19.06
N LEU A 9 8.24 -4.29 -19.65
CA LEU A 9 9.22 -3.48 -18.92
C LEU A 9 8.55 -2.30 -18.21
N GLY A 10 7.67 -1.57 -18.90
CA GLY A 10 6.93 -0.45 -18.30
C GLY A 10 6.02 -0.89 -17.15
N SER A 11 5.35 -2.05 -17.26
CA SER A 11 4.54 -2.59 -16.17
C SER A 11 5.38 -2.98 -14.95
N VAL A 12 6.51 -3.65 -15.17
CA VAL A 12 7.42 -4.06 -14.08
C VAL A 12 7.98 -2.83 -13.38
N GLU A 13 8.38 -1.81 -14.14
CA GLU A 13 8.87 -0.54 -13.61
C GLU A 13 7.81 0.16 -12.74
N GLN A 14 6.54 0.15 -13.16
CA GLN A 14 5.44 0.70 -12.37
C GLN A 14 5.22 -0.05 -11.06
N VAL A 15 5.30 -1.39 -11.08
CA VAL A 15 5.19 -2.23 -9.86
C VAL A 15 6.38 -1.97 -8.94
N PHE A 16 7.59 -1.85 -9.48
CA PHE A 16 8.78 -1.52 -8.70
C PHE A 16 8.65 -0.16 -8.00
N PHE A 17 8.25 0.88 -8.73
CA PHE A 17 8.01 2.20 -8.12
C PHE A 17 6.83 2.19 -7.14
N GLY A 18 5.79 1.40 -7.41
CA GLY A 18 4.69 1.19 -6.48
C GLY A 18 5.15 0.54 -5.18
N GLY A 19 6.02 -0.46 -5.26
CA GLY A 19 6.64 -1.12 -4.12
C GLY A 19 7.56 -0.19 -3.34
N MET A 20 8.39 0.62 -4.02
CA MET A 20 9.22 1.65 -3.38
C MET A 20 8.36 2.68 -2.64
N GLU A 21 7.27 3.16 -3.26
CA GLU A 21 6.31 4.08 -2.64
C GLU A 21 5.70 3.46 -1.38
N LEU A 22 5.23 2.22 -1.47
CA LEU A 22 4.69 1.49 -0.32
C LEU A 22 5.73 1.34 0.78
N ALA A 23 6.94 0.91 0.42
CA ALA A 23 7.96 0.54 1.37
C ALA A 23 8.47 1.75 2.16
N VAL A 24 8.73 2.86 1.47
CA VAL A 24 9.19 4.10 2.09
C VAL A 24 8.10 4.67 2.99
N LEU A 25 6.85 4.73 2.53
CA LEU A 25 5.75 5.30 3.31
C LEU A 25 5.32 4.43 4.49
N SER A 26 5.54 3.11 4.40
CA SER A 26 5.24 2.14 5.47
C SER A 26 6.44 1.83 6.36
N SER A 27 7.56 2.57 6.23
CA SER A 27 8.76 2.35 7.03
C SER A 27 8.53 2.34 8.55
N PRO A 28 7.68 3.21 9.14
CA PRO A 28 7.36 3.12 10.56
C PRO A 28 6.69 1.80 10.94
N ALA A 29 5.80 1.26 10.08
CA ALA A 29 5.17 -0.03 10.31
C ALA A 29 6.17 -1.18 10.25
N PHE A 30 7.14 -1.15 9.32
CA PHE A 30 8.19 -2.16 9.29
C PHE A 30 9.02 -2.16 10.57
N ALA A 31 9.40 -0.98 11.07
CA ALA A 31 10.13 -0.87 12.33
C ALA A 31 9.34 -1.48 13.50
N ALA A 32 8.03 -1.23 13.59
CA ALA A 32 7.18 -1.84 14.60
C ALA A 32 7.08 -3.37 14.44
N LEU A 33 6.93 -3.87 13.21
CA LEU A 33 6.82 -5.31 12.95
C LEU A 33 8.12 -6.08 13.23
N LEU A 34 9.29 -5.45 13.10
CA LEU A 34 10.56 -6.08 13.49
C LEU A 34 10.56 -6.52 14.96
N VAL A 35 9.86 -5.78 15.82
CA VAL A 35 9.72 -6.12 17.25
C VAL A 35 8.51 -7.03 17.48
N LEU A 36 7.40 -6.76 16.80
CA LEU A 36 6.12 -7.44 17.05
C LEU A 36 6.01 -8.83 16.39
N GLN A 37 6.87 -9.15 15.42
CA GLN A 37 6.84 -10.43 14.70
C GLN A 37 7.02 -11.64 15.62
N GLU A 38 7.72 -11.50 16.76
CA GLU A 38 7.92 -12.59 17.72
C GLU A 38 6.59 -13.10 18.31
N ARG A 39 5.55 -12.27 18.31
CA ARG A 39 4.23 -12.66 18.81
C ARG A 39 3.54 -13.68 17.91
N TYR A 40 3.75 -13.59 16.59
CA TYR A 40 3.15 -14.46 15.58
C TYR A 40 4.17 -14.77 14.48
N PRO A 41 5.18 -15.62 14.76
CA PRO A 41 6.39 -15.75 13.95
C PRO A 41 6.13 -16.28 12.54
N ASP A 42 5.08 -17.08 12.34
CA ASP A 42 4.74 -17.62 11.01
C ASP A 42 3.73 -16.74 10.26
N ALA A 43 2.71 -16.24 10.97
CA ALA A 43 1.61 -15.53 10.35
C ALA A 43 1.97 -14.11 9.89
N ILE A 44 2.77 -13.36 10.68
CA ILE A 44 3.17 -11.99 10.34
C ILE A 44 4.01 -11.95 9.06
N PRO A 45 5.05 -12.77 8.87
CA PRO A 45 5.83 -12.77 7.63
C PRO A 45 5.02 -13.16 6.40
N ILE A 46 4.14 -14.17 6.51
CA ILE A 46 3.27 -14.59 5.39
C ILE A 46 2.35 -13.43 4.97
N ALA A 47 1.64 -12.84 5.94
CA ALA A 47 0.74 -11.72 5.69
C ALA A 47 1.50 -10.50 5.15
N GLY A 48 2.69 -10.21 5.70
CA GLY A 48 3.57 -9.12 5.28
C GLY A 48 4.08 -9.26 3.85
N LEU A 49 4.59 -10.44 3.48
CA LEU A 49 5.06 -10.71 2.13
C LEU A 49 3.94 -10.51 1.11
N LEU A 50 2.75 -11.04 1.40
CA LEU A 50 1.60 -10.91 0.51
C LEU A 50 1.07 -9.48 0.44
N ALA A 51 1.02 -8.77 1.57
CA ALA A 51 0.65 -7.36 1.61
C ALA A 51 1.61 -6.51 0.77
N ILE A 52 2.94 -6.69 0.89
CA ILE A 52 3.92 -5.96 0.08
C ILE A 52 3.75 -6.30 -1.40
N ALA A 53 3.71 -7.59 -1.75
CA ALA A 53 3.67 -8.03 -3.13
C ALA A 53 2.40 -7.51 -3.85
N THR A 54 1.23 -7.77 -3.27
CA THR A 54 -0.06 -7.34 -3.83
C THR A 54 -0.25 -5.83 -3.74
N GLY A 55 0.21 -5.19 -2.66
CA GLY A 55 0.15 -3.74 -2.49
C GLY A 55 1.00 -2.99 -3.52
N SER A 56 2.17 -3.52 -3.88
CA SER A 56 3.02 -2.96 -4.93
C SER A 56 2.31 -2.97 -6.29
N VAL A 57 1.67 -4.08 -6.62
CA VAL A 57 0.86 -4.23 -7.84
C VAL A 57 -0.36 -3.31 -7.80
N ALA A 58 -1.02 -3.21 -6.65
CA ALA A 58 -2.18 -2.36 -6.46
C ALA A 58 -1.84 -0.89 -6.65
N ILE A 59 -0.77 -0.38 -6.04
CA ILE A 59 -0.34 1.01 -6.26
C ILE A 59 -0.05 1.26 -7.73
N ALA A 60 0.64 0.34 -8.41
CA ALA A 60 0.87 0.48 -9.85
C ALA A 60 -0.45 0.61 -10.62
N ALA A 61 -1.39 -0.31 -10.41
CA ALA A 61 -2.69 -0.32 -11.08
C ALA A 61 -3.54 0.93 -10.78
N LEU A 62 -3.52 1.40 -9.53
CA LEU A 62 -4.27 2.57 -9.09
C LEU A 62 -3.65 3.86 -9.64
N ARG A 63 -2.32 3.93 -9.73
CA ARG A 63 -1.58 5.06 -10.30
C ARG A 63 -1.74 5.16 -11.81
N THR A 64 -1.82 4.04 -12.52
CA THR A 64 -2.09 4.03 -13.96
C THR A 64 -3.57 4.16 -14.30
N LYS A 65 -4.45 4.28 -13.29
CA LYS A 65 -5.90 4.30 -13.46
C LYS A 65 -6.45 3.06 -14.17
N THR A 66 -5.76 1.93 -14.04
CA THR A 66 -6.28 0.63 -14.47
C THR A 66 -7.54 0.26 -13.68
N VAL A 67 -7.60 0.70 -12.42
CA VAL A 67 -8.79 0.64 -11.57
C VAL A 67 -9.14 2.05 -11.13
N ASP A 68 -10.35 2.53 -11.43
CA ASP A 68 -10.81 3.84 -11.01
C ASP A 68 -11.32 3.82 -9.57
N THR A 69 -10.53 4.36 -8.66
CA THR A 69 -10.90 4.53 -7.24
C THR A 69 -11.01 5.99 -6.84
N GLY A 70 -11.04 6.89 -7.83
CA GLY A 70 -10.99 8.32 -7.64
C GLY A 70 -9.58 8.91 -7.77
N MET A 71 -9.48 10.20 -7.45
CA MET A 71 -8.27 10.98 -7.72
C MET A 71 -7.22 10.78 -6.63
N TRP A 72 -6.10 10.19 -7.02
CA TRP A 72 -4.92 10.08 -6.18
C TRP A 72 -4.13 11.40 -6.11
N PRO A 73 -3.55 11.76 -4.94
CA PRO A 73 -2.70 12.93 -4.82
C PRO A 73 -1.44 12.79 -5.67
N ARG A 74 -0.84 13.91 -6.09
CA ARG A 74 0.38 13.88 -6.91
C ARG A 74 1.53 13.27 -6.10
N ARG A 75 2.44 12.55 -6.77
CA ARG A 75 3.60 11.95 -6.09
C ARG A 75 4.48 13.01 -5.42
N SER A 76 4.61 14.19 -6.03
CA SER A 76 5.38 15.33 -5.54
C SER A 76 4.65 16.21 -4.52
N GLU A 77 3.42 15.89 -4.13
CA GLU A 77 2.66 16.71 -3.19
C GLU A 77 3.15 16.49 -1.74
N LEU A 78 4.11 17.32 -1.33
CA LEU A 78 4.76 17.22 -0.01
C LEU A 78 3.76 17.37 1.15
N THR A 79 2.72 18.19 0.99
CA THR A 79 1.71 18.41 2.04
C THR A 79 0.95 17.14 2.42
N SER A 80 0.87 16.17 1.50
CA SER A 80 0.17 14.89 1.72
C SER A 80 1.05 13.81 2.34
N ILE A 81 2.37 14.04 2.45
CA ILE A 81 3.33 13.01 2.90
C ILE A 81 2.98 12.49 4.31
N PRO A 82 2.73 13.33 5.33
CA PRO A 82 2.44 12.83 6.67
C PRO A 82 1.19 11.94 6.70
N LEU A 83 0.13 12.32 5.97
CA LEU A 83 -1.09 11.51 5.87
C LEU A 83 -0.80 10.18 5.16
N ARG A 84 -0.02 10.20 4.07
CA ARG A 84 0.35 8.98 3.33
C ARG A 84 1.18 8.03 4.19
N VAL A 85 2.19 8.55 4.89
CA VAL A 85 3.02 7.75 5.82
C VAL A 85 2.15 7.13 6.90
N GLY A 86 1.30 7.93 7.56
CA GLY A 86 0.41 7.44 8.61
C GLY A 86 -0.58 6.40 8.10
N TYR A 87 -1.29 6.70 7.01
CA TYR A 87 -2.29 5.80 6.44
C TYR A 87 -1.67 4.49 5.96
N PHE A 88 -0.56 4.55 5.22
CA PHE A 88 0.10 3.38 4.66
C PHE A 88 0.68 2.52 5.77
N SER A 89 1.29 3.13 6.79
CA SER A 89 1.80 2.41 7.96
C SER A 89 0.69 1.69 8.74
N VAL A 90 -0.41 2.39 9.06
CA VAL A 90 -1.54 1.79 9.78
C VAL A 90 -2.17 0.68 8.95
N LEU A 91 -2.38 0.90 7.65
CA LEU A 91 -2.92 -0.10 6.75
C LEU A 91 -2.01 -1.33 6.69
N PHE A 92 -0.70 -1.13 6.57
CA PHE A 92 0.26 -2.23 6.54
C PHE A 92 0.27 -3.01 7.85
N LEU A 93 0.23 -2.35 9.00
CA LEU A 93 0.07 -3.02 10.30
C LEU A 93 -1.24 -3.83 10.39
N ALA A 94 -2.34 -3.27 9.90
CA ALA A 94 -3.62 -3.98 9.88
C ALA A 94 -3.57 -5.22 8.96
N ALA A 95 -3.00 -5.09 7.77
CA ALA A 95 -2.84 -6.17 6.80
C ALA A 95 -1.85 -7.26 7.25
N THR A 96 -1.01 -6.98 8.25
CA THR A 96 0.01 -7.90 8.77
C THR A 96 -0.34 -8.41 10.15
N LEU A 97 -0.07 -7.60 11.18
CA LEU A 97 -0.33 -7.93 12.59
C LEU A 97 -1.81 -8.17 12.84
N GLY A 98 -2.69 -7.34 12.27
CA GLY A 98 -4.15 -7.49 12.42
C GLY A 98 -4.64 -8.82 11.82
N VAL A 99 -4.25 -9.11 10.58
CA VAL A 99 -4.57 -10.39 9.92
C VAL A 99 -3.96 -11.57 10.67
N ALA A 100 -2.71 -11.46 11.13
CA ALA A 100 -2.04 -12.51 11.90
C ALA A 100 -2.75 -12.82 13.21
N ALA A 101 -3.21 -11.80 13.94
CA ALA A 101 -4.00 -11.98 15.16
C ALA A 101 -5.28 -12.79 14.88
N VAL A 102 -6.01 -12.44 13.81
CA VAL A 102 -7.23 -13.17 13.40
C VAL A 102 -6.91 -14.60 12.95
N ALA A 103 -5.80 -14.81 12.23
CA ALA A 103 -5.38 -16.14 11.79
C ALA A 103 -5.13 -17.09 12.97
N ILE A 104 -4.54 -16.58 14.04
CA ILE A 104 -4.27 -17.35 15.26
C ILE A 104 -5.54 -17.59 16.06
N GLU A 105 -6.42 -16.60 16.17
CA GLU A 105 -7.73 -16.75 16.83
C GLU A 105 -8.61 -17.80 16.15
N LEU A 106 -8.57 -17.87 14.82
CA LEU A 106 -9.28 -18.88 14.02
C LEU A 106 -8.51 -20.21 13.91
N GLY A 107 -7.30 -20.29 14.45
CA GLY A 107 -6.46 -21.49 14.41
C GLY A 107 -6.02 -21.92 13.00
N THR A 108 -5.98 -20.99 12.04
CA THR A 108 -5.66 -21.31 10.64
C THR A 108 -4.76 -20.28 9.98
N LEU A 109 -3.58 -20.74 9.54
CA LEU A 109 -2.62 -19.90 8.81
C LEU A 109 -3.10 -19.49 7.41
N TRP A 110 -4.13 -20.14 6.87
CA TRP A 110 -4.73 -19.73 5.59
C TRP A 110 -5.27 -18.30 5.63
N VAL A 111 -5.70 -17.85 6.81
CA VAL A 111 -6.17 -16.47 7.00
C VAL A 111 -5.03 -15.46 6.87
N ALA A 112 -3.76 -15.85 7.12
CA ALA A 112 -2.61 -14.98 6.89
C ALA A 112 -2.51 -14.53 5.41
N LEU A 113 -3.03 -15.32 4.48
CA LEU A 113 -3.10 -14.93 3.07
C LEU A 113 -3.97 -13.70 2.82
N ALA A 114 -4.92 -13.42 3.72
CA ALA A 114 -5.79 -12.25 3.62
C ALA A 114 -5.02 -10.93 3.70
N GLY A 115 -3.78 -10.90 4.18
CA GLY A 115 -2.91 -9.72 4.09
C GLY A 115 -2.74 -9.22 2.65
N GLY A 116 -2.71 -10.15 1.69
CA GLY A 116 -2.69 -9.86 0.25
C GLY A 116 -4.00 -9.29 -0.31
N VAL A 117 -5.08 -9.29 0.47
CA VAL A 117 -6.39 -8.73 0.08
C VAL A 117 -6.67 -7.44 0.85
N VAL A 118 -6.37 -7.41 2.14
CA VAL A 118 -6.57 -6.23 3.01
C VAL A 118 -5.74 -5.05 2.50
N GLN A 119 -4.47 -5.28 2.13
CA GLN A 119 -3.60 -4.22 1.64
C GLN A 119 -4.13 -3.54 0.36
N PRO A 120 -4.42 -4.24 -0.76
CA PRO A 120 -4.92 -3.60 -1.97
C PRO A 120 -6.28 -2.93 -1.77
N LEU A 121 -7.19 -3.50 -0.98
CA LEU A 121 -8.48 -2.91 -0.69
C LEU A 121 -8.37 -1.60 0.12
N GLY A 122 -7.49 -1.58 1.13
CA GLY A 122 -7.22 -0.36 1.87
C GLY A 122 -6.59 0.72 0.99
N LEU A 123 -5.62 0.35 0.14
CA LEU A 123 -5.04 1.28 -0.82
C LEU A 123 -6.10 1.86 -1.77
N ALA A 124 -7.02 1.03 -2.27
CA ALA A 124 -8.14 1.48 -3.09
C ALA A 124 -9.05 2.50 -2.37
N ALA A 125 -9.16 2.45 -1.04
CA ALA A 125 -9.95 3.41 -0.25
C ALA A 125 -9.21 4.74 0.00
N PHE A 126 -7.89 4.81 -0.19
CA PHE A 126 -7.08 5.99 0.14
C PHE A 126 -7.55 7.31 -0.48
N PRO A 127 -7.98 7.39 -1.76
CA PRO A 127 -8.47 8.65 -2.34
C PRO A 127 -9.65 9.26 -1.58
N ARG A 128 -10.50 8.43 -0.96
CA ARG A 128 -11.63 8.90 -0.15
C ARG A 128 -11.14 9.53 1.15
N VAL A 129 -10.17 8.90 1.80
CA VAL A 129 -9.52 9.43 3.02
C VAL A 129 -8.79 10.72 2.72
N TYR A 130 -8.05 10.75 1.61
CA TYR A 130 -7.37 11.95 1.15
C TYR A 130 -8.34 13.11 0.96
N ARG A 131 -9.46 12.88 0.26
CA ARG A 131 -10.50 13.88 0.02
C ARG A 131 -11.16 14.35 1.32
N ALA A 132 -11.37 13.45 2.29
CA ALA A 132 -11.95 13.81 3.58
C ALA A 132 -11.04 14.76 4.38
N VAL A 133 -9.72 14.60 4.27
CA VAL A 133 -8.75 15.42 5.02
C VAL A 133 -8.38 16.72 4.28
N TYR A 134 -8.16 16.65 2.97
CA TYR A 134 -7.62 17.76 2.18
C TYR A 134 -8.60 18.38 1.17
N GLY A 135 -9.82 17.83 1.02
CA GLY A 135 -10.76 18.24 -0.01
C GLY A 135 -10.40 17.72 -1.42
N ASP A 136 -11.02 18.28 -2.45
CA ASP A 136 -10.72 17.87 -3.83
C ASP A 136 -9.33 18.35 -4.28
N PRO A 137 -8.49 17.47 -4.87
CA PRO A 137 -7.13 17.80 -5.29
C PRO A 137 -7.03 18.86 -6.42
N LEU A 138 -8.16 19.27 -7.00
CA LEU A 138 -8.23 20.31 -8.04
C LEU A 138 -8.08 21.75 -7.50
N ARG A 139 -8.16 21.95 -6.17
CA ARG A 139 -8.18 23.31 -5.57
C ARG A 139 -6.84 23.83 -5.07
N LYS A 140 -5.75 23.05 -5.15
CA LYS A 140 -4.41 23.55 -4.81
C LYS A 140 -3.66 23.88 -6.11
N PRO A 141 -3.60 25.16 -6.55
CA PRO A 141 -2.71 25.55 -7.62
C PRO A 141 -1.29 25.16 -7.21
N ALA A 142 -0.48 24.72 -8.17
CA ALA A 142 0.95 24.69 -7.97
C ALA A 142 1.37 26.09 -7.52
N ALA A 143 1.90 26.24 -6.31
CA ALA A 143 2.72 27.39 -6.03
C ALA A 143 3.86 27.32 -7.07
N ARG A 144 3.78 28.18 -8.09
CA ARG A 144 4.88 28.41 -9.01
C ARG A 144 6.03 28.91 -8.14
N MET A 145 6.99 28.04 -7.86
CA MET A 145 8.35 28.47 -7.57
C MET A 145 9.02 28.74 -8.91
#